data_AF-A0A239PMD0-F1
#
_entry.id   AF-A0A239PMD0-F1
#
_cell.length_a   1.000
_cell.length_b   1.000
_cell.length_c   1.000
_cell.angle_alpha   90.00
_cell.angle_beta   90.00
_cell.angle_gamma   90.00
#
_symmetry.space_group_name_H-M   'P 1'
#
loop_
_entity.id
_entity.type
_entity.pdbx_description
1 polymer ?
#
loop_
_entity_poly.entity_id
_entity_poly.type
_entity_poly.pdbx_seq_one_letter_code
_entity_poly.pdbx_strand_id
1 'polypeptide(L)'
;MRDFFIRWMERLINVAVILGAIGVFLAGGTVFLEAPGGEGLLMALVVWLVGALYLFLVAGLIYLGLGIYNNTRRTAEAVEQLVARS
;
A
#
# COMPACT_ATOMS: atom_id res chain seq x y z
N MET A 1 14.26 0.45 19.74
CA MET A 1 13.53 1.58 19.11
C MET A 1 13.28 1.37 17.60
N ARG A 2 14.21 0.76 16.86
CA ARG A 2 14.08 0.50 15.41
C ARG A 2 12.93 -0.43 15.02
N ASP A 3 12.74 -1.54 15.73
CA ASP A 3 11.62 -2.45 15.45
C ASP A 3 10.27 -1.85 15.83
N PHE A 4 10.26 -0.89 16.74
CA PHE A 4 9.07 -0.06 16.97
C PHE A 4 8.78 0.76 15.71
N PHE A 5 9.76 1.51 15.20
CA PHE A 5 9.56 2.35 14.01
C PHE A 5 9.09 1.57 12.79
N ILE A 6 9.73 0.44 12.47
CA ILE A 6 9.36 -0.38 11.31
C ILE A 6 7.95 -0.94 11.44
N ARG A 7 7.61 -1.53 12.61
CA ARG A 7 6.28 -2.10 12.85
C ARG A 7 5.19 -1.03 12.86
N TRP A 8 5.48 0.16 13.38
CA TRP A 8 4.53 1.27 13.36
C TRP A 8 4.37 1.86 11.97
N MET A 9 5.45 1.98 11.20
CA MET A 9 5.38 2.42 9.81
C MET A 9 4.52 1.45 8.99
N GLU A 10 4.71 0.15 9.14
CA GLU A 10 3.89 -0.88 8.53
C GLU A 10 2.40 -0.75 8.90
N ARG A 11 2.10 -0.51 10.18
CA ARG A 11 0.72 -0.28 10.66
C ARG A 11 0.12 1.00 10.06
N LEU A 12 0.87 2.09 10.01
CA LEU A 12 0.41 3.35 9.44
C LEU A 12 0.14 3.22 7.95
N ILE A 13 0.98 2.49 7.21
CA ILE A 13 0.76 2.21 5.79
C ILE A 13 -0.52 1.37 5.63
N ASN A 14 -0.70 0.32 6.42
CA ASN A 14 -1.93 -0.48 6.39
C ASN A 14 -3.18 0.38 6.62
N VAL A 15 -3.14 1.26 7.63
CA VAL A 15 -4.25 2.20 7.90
C VAL A 15 -4.49 3.11 6.71
N ALA A 16 -3.44 3.69 6.12
CA ALA A 16 -3.57 4.56 4.95
C ALA A 16 -4.16 3.82 3.73
N VAL A 17 -3.76 2.57 3.51
CA VAL A 17 -4.31 1.73 2.42
C VAL A 17 -5.78 1.42 2.66
N ILE A 18 -6.17 1.08 3.89
CA ILE A 18 -7.58 0.83 4.23
C ILE A 18 -8.42 2.09 4.01
N LEU A 19 -7.95 3.24 4.50
CA LEU A 19 -8.63 4.52 4.29
C LEU A 19 -8.71 4.87 2.80
N GLY A 20 -7.64 4.64 2.05
CA GLY A 20 -7.62 4.80 0.59
C GLY A 20 -8.62 3.90 -0.12
N ALA A 21 -8.72 2.63 0.28
CA ALA A 21 -9.67 1.67 -0.28
C ALA A 21 -11.12 2.09 0.00
N ILE A 22 -11.41 2.57 1.21
CA ILE A 22 -12.72 3.16 1.54
C ILE A 22 -12.97 4.38 0.66
N GLY A 23 -12.00 5.27 0.50
CA GLY A 23 -12.12 6.45 -0.37
C GLY A 23 -12.43 6.10 -1.83
N VAL A 24 -11.71 5.14 -2.41
CA VAL A 24 -11.96 4.65 -3.78
C VAL A 24 -13.34 4.02 -3.90
N PHE A 25 -13.74 3.21 -2.91
CA PHE A 25 -15.05 2.59 -2.90
C PHE A 25 -16.17 3.63 -2.89
N LEU A 26 -16.08 4.61 -1.98
CA LEU A 26 -17.04 5.71 -1.89
C LEU A 26 -17.06 6.55 -3.17
N ALA A 27 -15.90 6.86 -3.76
CA ALA A 27 -15.82 7.64 -5.00
C ALA A 27 -16.51 6.95 -6.19
N GLY A 28 -16.35 5.64 -6.36
CA GLY A 28 -17.12 4.93 -7.40
C GLY A 28 -18.60 4.83 -7.05
N GLY A 29 -18.96 4.75 -5.76
CA GLY A 29 -20.33 4.80 -5.28
C GLY A 29 -21.04 6.13 -5.59
N THR A 30 -20.36 7.27 -5.40
CA THR A 30 -20.93 8.58 -5.76
C THR A 30 -21.12 8.70 -7.26
N VAL A 31 -20.14 8.27 -8.07
CA VAL A 31 -20.25 8.25 -9.53
C VAL A 31 -21.42 7.38 -10.01
N PHE A 32 -21.64 6.23 -9.36
CA PHE A 32 -22.78 5.36 -9.68
C PHE A 32 -24.14 6.04 -9.43
N LEU A 33 -24.26 6.80 -8.33
CA LEU A 33 -25.52 7.42 -7.91
C LEU A 33 -25.82 8.74 -8.65
N GLU A 34 -24.79 9.48 -9.07
CA GLU A 34 -24.92 10.84 -9.61
C GLU A 34 -24.88 10.90 -11.14
N ALA A 35 -24.44 9.84 -11.82
CA ALA A 35 -24.31 9.84 -13.28
C ALA A 35 -25.68 10.00 -13.98
N PRO A 36 -25.85 11.01 -14.85
CA PRO A 36 -27.05 11.17 -15.67
C PRO A 36 -27.05 10.15 -16.82
N GLY A 37 -28.16 9.42 -16.99
CA GLY A 37 -28.24 8.34 -17.97
C GLY A 37 -27.59 7.04 -17.46
N GLY A 38 -28.03 5.90 -17.98
CA GLY A 38 -27.70 4.56 -17.45
C GLY A 38 -26.22 4.14 -17.49
N GLU A 39 -25.29 5.07 -17.72
CA GLU A 39 -23.85 4.86 -17.81
C GLU A 39 -23.15 4.82 -16.43
N GLY A 40 -23.86 5.19 -15.35
CA GLY A 40 -23.28 5.27 -14.00
C GLY A 40 -22.59 4.01 -13.52
N LEU A 41 -23.12 2.83 -13.88
CA LEU A 41 -22.48 1.55 -13.54
C LEU A 41 -21.13 1.39 -14.24
N LEU A 42 -21.06 1.68 -15.53
CA LEU A 42 -19.83 1.54 -16.30
C LEU A 42 -18.76 2.51 -15.79
N MET A 43 -19.13 3.76 -15.51
CA MET A 43 -18.20 4.74 -14.97
C MET A 43 -17.71 4.35 -13.57
N ALA A 44 -18.58 3.87 -12.68
CA ALA A 44 -18.20 3.41 -11.36
C ALA A 44 -17.23 2.22 -11.39
N LEU A 45 -17.44 1.26 -12.31
CA LEU A 45 -16.53 0.15 -12.51
C LEU A 45 -15.13 0.61 -12.93
N VAL A 46 -15.04 1.60 -13.82
CA VAL A 46 -13.76 2.20 -14.23
C VAL A 46 -13.09 2.88 -13.03
N VAL A 47 -13.82 3.65 -12.23
CA VAL A 47 -13.27 4.31 -11.04
C VAL A 47 -12.72 3.29 -10.03
N TRP A 48 -13.47 2.23 -9.75
CA TRP A 48 -13.01 1.20 -8.82
C TRP A 48 -11.81 0.44 -9.36
N LEU A 49 -11.79 0.09 -10.65
CA LEU A 49 -10.67 -0.60 -11.27
C LEU A 49 -9.39 0.26 -11.21
N VAL A 50 -9.48 1.50 -11.69
CA VAL A 50 -8.33 2.42 -11.73
C VAL A 50 -7.87 2.77 -10.32
N GLY A 51 -8.80 3.06 -9.41
CA GLY A 51 -8.50 3.38 -8.01
C GLY A 51 -7.87 2.21 -7.27
N ALA A 52 -8.36 0.98 -7.47
CA ALA A 52 -7.75 -0.22 -6.88
C ALA A 52 -6.33 -0.44 -7.42
N LEU A 53 -6.15 -0.37 -8.74
CA LEU A 53 -4.83 -0.48 -9.36
C LEU A 53 -3.85 0.57 -8.82
N TYR A 54 -4.29 1.82 -8.70
CA TYR A 54 -3.50 2.89 -8.11
C TYR A 54 -3.09 2.57 -6.66
N LEU A 55 -4.03 2.13 -5.83
CA LEU A 55 -3.74 1.74 -4.45
C LEU A 55 -2.74 0.58 -4.39
N PHE A 56 -2.89 -0.45 -5.22
CA PHE A 56 -1.95 -1.56 -5.28
C PHE A 56 -0.55 -1.12 -5.67
N LEU A 57 -0.41 -0.25 -6.66
CA LEU A 57 0.88 0.26 -7.10
C LEU A 57 1.54 1.11 -6.01
N VAL A 58 0.81 2.05 -5.42
CA VAL A 58 1.35 2.93 -4.39
C VAL A 58 1.70 2.15 -3.12
N ALA A 59 0.78 1.34 -2.61
CA ALA A 59 1.04 0.50 -1.44
C ALA A 59 2.20 -0.46 -1.72
N GLY A 60 2.18 -1.13 -2.87
CA GLY A 60 3.20 -2.07 -3.29
C GLY A 60 4.59 -1.44 -3.33
N LEU A 61 4.74 -0.24 -3.87
CA LEU A 61 6.02 0.48 -3.88
C LEU A 61 6.50 0.85 -2.48
N ILE A 62 5.60 1.28 -1.60
CA ILE A 62 5.94 1.61 -0.22
C ILE A 62 6.40 0.35 0.54
N TYR A 63 5.66 -0.75 0.42
CA TYR A 63 6.03 -2.03 1.02
C TYR A 63 7.32 -2.60 0.44
N LEU A 64 7.55 -2.44 -0.87
CA LEU A 64 8.79 -2.84 -1.52
C LEU A 64 9.99 -2.08 -0.95
N GLY A 65 9.89 -0.75 -0.82
CA GLY A 65 10.94 0.06 -0.21
C GLY A 65 11.27 -0.38 1.23
N LEU A 66 10.23 -0.65 2.02
CA LEU A 66 10.35 -1.23 3.36
C LEU A 66 11.05 -2.60 3.35
N GLY A 67 10.68 -3.47 2.41
CA GLY A 67 11.28 -4.79 2.22
C GLY A 67 12.76 -4.71 1.88
N ILE A 68 13.15 -3.83 0.96
CA ILE A 68 14.55 -3.60 0.57
C ILE A 68 15.37 -3.14 1.77
N TYR A 69 14.87 -2.18 2.55
CA TYR A 69 15.54 -1.72 3.76
C TYR A 69 15.78 -2.85 4.75
N ASN A 70 14.75 -3.65 5.02
CA ASN A 70 14.83 -4.79 5.94
C ASN A 70 15.80 -5.87 5.45
N ASN A 71 15.80 -6.17 4.15
CA ASN A 71 16.70 -7.17 3.57
C ASN A 71 18.15 -6.71 3.63
N THR A 72 18.43 -5.47 3.23
CA THR A 72 19.78 -4.87 3.28
C THR A 72 20.34 -4.92 4.70
N ARG A 73 19.51 -4.59 5.69
CA ARG A 73 19.88 -4.65 7.10
C ARG A 73 20.22 -6.06 7.56
N ARG A 74 19.37 -7.05 7.25
CA ARG A 74 19.60 -8.45 7.63
C ARG A 74 20.88 -8.99 7.01
N THR A 75 21.19 -8.58 5.77
CA THR A 75 22.46 -8.93 5.12
C THR A 75 23.64 -8.32 5.87
N ALA A 76 23.58 -7.04 6.25
CA ALA A 76 24.64 -6.40 7.04
C ALA A 76 24.88 -7.12 8.38
N GLU A 77 23.80 -7.39 9.13
CA GLU A 77 23.86 -8.12 10.41
C GLU A 77 24.45 -9.53 10.25
N ALA A 78 24.10 -10.24 9.16
CA ALA A 78 24.65 -11.57 8.88
C ALA A 78 26.15 -11.51 8.53
N VAL A 79 26.59 -10.50 7.79
CA VAL A 79 28.00 -10.30 7.44
C VAL A 79 28.82 -9.98 8.69
N GLU A 80 28.34 -9.10 9.57
CA GLU A 80 29.00 -8.79 10.85
C GLU A 80 29.19 -10.06 11.69
N GLN A 81 28.18 -10.93 11.75
CA GLN A 81 28.25 -12.21 12.47
C GLN A 81 29.23 -13.20 11.84
N LEU A 82 29.36 -13.21 10.51
CA LEU A 82 30.33 -14.07 9.81
C LEU A 82 31.76 -13.64 10.13
N VAL A 83 32.04 -12.32 10.08
CA VAL A 83 33.35 -11.75 10.42
C VAL A 83 33.69 -11.96 11.89
N ALA A 84 32.72 -11.85 12.80
CA ALA A 84 32.95 -12.09 14.22
C ALA A 84 33.27 -13.57 14.57
N ARG A 85 33.03 -14.51 13.63
CA ARG A 85 33.29 -15.95 13.80
C ARG A 85 34.56 -16.42 13.08
N SER A 86 35.15 -15.60 12.23
CA SER A 86 36.44 -15.85 11.54
C SER A 86 37.60 -15.33 12.36
#